data_AF-D6PWN6-F1
#
_entry.id   AF-D6PWN6-F1
#
_cell.length_a   1.000
_cell.length_b   1.000
_cell.length_c   1.000
_cell.angle_alpha   90.00
_cell.angle_beta   90.00
_cell.angle_gamma   90.00
#
_symmetry.space_group_name_H-M   'P 1'
#
loop_
_entity.id
_entity.type
_entity.pdbx_description
1 polymer ?
#
loop_
_entity_poly.entity_id
_entity_poly.type
_entity_poly.pdbx_seq_one_letter_code
_entity_poly.pdbx_strand_id
1 'polypeptide(L)'
;SMEINPRHPIVHELNKRIEEDPDSEETKDMSWLLYDTALTASGFQVEDTESFASRVQRIMAKTLNLNSLELLEEAEIPDEDEEEEGGMDLDEEQFEDLDE
;
A
#
# COMPACT_ATOMS: atom_id res chain seq x y z
N SER A 1 21.98 -9.52 -10.63
CA SER A 1 22.05 -10.36 -9.41
C SER A 1 21.56 -9.54 -8.24
N MET A 2 20.91 -10.16 -7.25
CA MET A 2 20.56 -9.47 -6.01
C MET A 2 21.78 -9.50 -5.07
N GLU A 3 22.23 -8.32 -4.63
CA GLU A 3 23.26 -8.20 -3.61
C GLU A 3 22.62 -7.94 -2.25
N ILE A 4 23.12 -8.59 -1.20
CA ILE A 4 22.56 -8.51 0.15
C ILE A 4 23.59 -7.88 1.08
N ASN A 5 23.17 -6.89 1.87
CA ASN A 5 23.99 -6.31 2.93
C ASN A 5 23.74 -7.05 4.27
N PRO A 6 24.68 -7.88 4.77
CA PRO A 6 24.49 -8.66 5.98
C PRO A 6 24.41 -7.82 7.26
N ARG A 7 24.81 -6.54 7.21
CA ARG A 7 24.74 -5.61 8.35
C ARG A 7 23.40 -4.87 8.43
N HIS A 8 22.53 -5.06 7.45
CA HIS A 8 21.23 -4.39 7.45
C HIS A 8 20.28 -5.07 8.45
N PRO A 9 19.61 -4.34 9.34
CA PRO A 9 18.75 -4.93 10.38
C PRO A 9 17.67 -5.88 9.83
N ILE A 10 17.04 -5.53 8.70
CA ILE A 10 16.03 -6.38 8.04
C ILE A 10 16.64 -7.73 7.62
N VAL A 11 17.84 -7.71 7.03
CA VAL A 11 18.51 -8.94 6.57
C VAL A 11 18.89 -9.82 7.76
N HIS A 12 19.40 -9.21 8.83
CA HIS A 12 19.76 -9.93 10.05
C HIS A 12 18.54 -10.61 10.69
N GLU A 13 17.42 -9.89 10.81
CA GLU A 13 16.19 -10.44 11.37
C GLU A 13 15.57 -11.52 10.48
N LEU A 14 15.58 -11.35 9.15
CA LEU A 14 15.13 -12.40 8.22
C LEU A 14 15.97 -13.67 8.37
N ASN A 15 17.29 -13.55 8.48
CA ASN A 15 18.17 -14.70 8.68
C ASN A 15 17.82 -15.45 9.98
N LYS A 16 17.64 -14.72 11.08
CA LYS A 16 17.25 -15.31 12.37
C LYS A 16 15.92 -16.06 12.26
N ARG A 17 14.92 -15.48 11.62
CA ARG A 17 13.59 -16.12 11.44
C ARG A 17 13.67 -17.40 10.60
N ILE A 18 14.50 -17.42 9.56
CA ILE A 18 14.73 -18.62 8.73
C ILE A 18 15.40 -19.73 9.56
N GLU A 19 16.32 -19.39 10.46
CA GLU A 19 16.96 -20.35 11.36
C GLU A 19 15.97 -20.96 12.38
N GLU A 20 14.97 -20.18 12.81
CA GLU A 20 13.93 -20.61 13.75
C GLU A 20 12.83 -21.45 13.08
N ASP A 21 12.32 -20.99 11.92
CA ASP A 21 11.29 -21.68 11.14
C ASP A 21 11.55 -21.50 9.62
N PRO A 22 12.26 -22.45 8.98
CA PRO A 22 12.61 -22.35 7.57
C PRO A 22 11.40 -22.46 6.62
N ASP A 23 10.29 -23.02 7.09
CA ASP A 23 9.07 -23.22 6.31
C ASP A 23 8.03 -22.11 6.53
N SER A 24 8.39 -21.07 7.31
CA SER A 24 7.55 -19.92 7.58
C SER A 24 7.13 -19.20 6.30
N GLU A 25 5.84 -19.30 5.95
CA GLU A 25 5.28 -18.57 4.80
C GLU A 25 5.44 -17.05 4.96
N GLU A 26 5.31 -16.53 6.18
CA GLU A 26 5.50 -15.10 6.46
C GLU A 26 6.94 -14.66 6.18
N THR A 27 7.93 -15.43 6.62
CA THR A 27 9.34 -15.11 6.37
C THR A 27 9.68 -15.19 4.88
N LYS A 28 9.11 -16.18 4.18
CA LYS A 28 9.23 -16.32 2.72
C LYS A 28 8.62 -15.12 2.00
N ASP A 29 7.43 -14.68 2.42
CA ASP A 29 6.78 -13.50 1.84
C ASP A 29 7.59 -12.24 2.05
N MET A 30 8.11 -12.03 3.25
CA MET A 30 8.89 -10.85 3.57
C MET A 30 10.21 -10.82 2.79
N SER A 31 10.80 -11.98 2.51
CA SER A 31 12.01 -12.12 1.67
C SER A 31 11.73 -11.78 0.21
N TRP A 32 10.61 -12.25 -0.35
CA TRP A 32 10.21 -11.88 -1.71
C TRP A 32 9.83 -10.41 -1.81
N LEU A 33 9.14 -9.86 -0.82
CA LEU A 33 8.81 -8.43 -0.78
C LEU A 33 10.09 -7.58 -0.81
N LEU A 34 11.13 -7.97 -0.06
CA LEU A 34 12.44 -7.32 -0.10
C LEU A 34 13.05 -7.36 -1.51
N TYR A 35 12.95 -8.49 -2.21
CA TYR A 35 13.43 -8.64 -3.58
C TYR A 35 12.67 -7.73 -4.56
N ASP A 36 11.34 -7.79 -4.57
CA ASP A 36 10.50 -7.00 -5.48
C ASP A 36 10.67 -5.49 -5.24
N THR A 37 10.84 -5.10 -3.97
CA THR A 37 11.14 -3.71 -3.57
C THR A 37 12.50 -3.27 -4.13
N ALA A 38 13.53 -4.10 -3.98
CA ALA A 38 14.87 -3.80 -4.50
C ALA A 38 14.89 -3.71 -6.04
N LEU A 39 14.12 -4.58 -6.71
CA LEU A 39 13.93 -4.57 -8.16
C LEU A 39 13.34 -3.23 -8.62
N THR A 40 12.24 -2.84 -7.98
CA THR A 40 11.49 -1.60 -8.27
C THR A 40 12.36 -0.36 -8.01
N ALA A 41 13.03 -0.30 -6.86
CA ALA A 41 13.91 0.83 -6.51
C ALA A 41 15.11 0.97 -7.45
N SER A 42 15.55 -0.14 -8.04
CA SER A 42 16.65 -0.16 -9.03
C SER A 42 16.18 0.14 -10.45
N GLY A 43 14.89 0.41 -10.66
CA GLY A 43 14.31 0.76 -11.96
C GLY A 43 14.02 -0.43 -12.87
N PHE A 44 14.05 -1.66 -12.35
CA PHE A 44 13.66 -2.86 -13.09
C PHE A 44 12.16 -3.10 -12.96
N GLN A 45 11.57 -3.74 -13.98
CA GLN A 45 10.18 -4.17 -13.93
C GLN A 45 10.03 -5.44 -13.12
N VAL A 46 9.03 -5.46 -12.23
CA VAL A 46 8.59 -6.70 -11.56
C VAL A 46 7.92 -7.59 -12.60
N GLU A 47 8.45 -8.78 -12.83
CA GLU A 47 7.96 -9.70 -13.87
C GLU A 47 6.56 -10.24 -13.58
N ASP A 48 6.27 -10.52 -12.32
CA ASP A 48 4.97 -11.04 -11.86
C ASP A 48 4.33 -10.06 -10.87
N THR A 49 3.69 -9.03 -11.43
CA THR A 49 3.00 -7.99 -10.68
C THR A 49 1.80 -8.52 -9.90
N GLU A 50 1.16 -9.59 -10.37
CA GLU A 50 0.01 -10.21 -9.69
C GLU A 50 0.46 -10.86 -8.38
N SER A 51 1.49 -11.71 -8.44
CA SER A 51 2.09 -12.32 -7.25
C SER A 51 2.60 -11.28 -6.25
N PHE A 52 3.24 -10.20 -6.74
CA PHE A 52 3.66 -9.09 -5.89
C PHE A 52 2.48 -8.42 -5.18
N ALA A 53 1.42 -8.06 -5.92
CA ALA A 53 0.22 -7.44 -5.35
C ALA A 53 -0.47 -8.35 -4.31
N SER A 54 -0.66 -9.63 -4.64
CA SER A 54 -1.24 -10.61 -3.70
C SER A 54 -0.39 -10.77 -2.44
N ARG A 55 0.94 -10.70 -2.55
CA ARG A 55 1.86 -10.76 -1.41
C ARG A 55 1.74 -9.53 -0.52
N VAL A 56 1.69 -8.34 -1.11
CA VAL A 56 1.47 -7.08 -0.37
C VAL A 56 0.15 -7.12 0.38
N GLN A 57 -0.93 -7.56 -0.26
CA GLN A 57 -2.24 -7.73 0.38
C GLN A 57 -2.22 -8.72 1.54
N ARG A 58 -1.57 -9.87 1.38
CA ARG A 58 -1.43 -10.87 2.47
C ARG A 58 -0.63 -10.33 3.65
N ILE A 59 0.44 -9.58 3.40
CA ILE A 59 1.23 -8.93 4.46
C ILE A 59 0.40 -7.86 5.17
N MET A 60 -0.37 -7.04 4.45
CA MET A 60 -1.29 -6.07 5.06
C MET A 60 -2.35 -6.76 5.92
N ALA A 61 -2.99 -7.81 5.41
CA ALA A 61 -3.97 -8.58 6.14
C ALA A 61 -3.40 -9.14 7.46
N LYS A 62 -2.21 -9.75 7.42
CA LYS A 62 -1.52 -10.26 8.61
C LYS A 62 -1.19 -9.13 9.60
N THR A 63 -0.67 -8.01 9.11
CA THR A 63 -0.29 -6.85 9.93
C THR A 63 -1.49 -6.21 10.64
N LEU A 64 -2.66 -6.23 10.00
CA LEU A 64 -3.94 -5.75 10.53
C LEU A 64 -4.72 -6.82 11.29
N ASN A 65 -4.16 -8.03 11.45
CA ASN A 65 -4.81 -9.18 12.08
C ASN A 65 -6.19 -9.52 11.47
N LEU A 66 -6.32 -9.41 10.14
CA LEU A 66 -7.53 -9.75 9.41
C LEU A 66 -7.56 -11.25 9.09
N ASN A 67 -8.72 -11.87 9.31
CA ASN A 67 -8.96 -13.28 8.99
C ASN A 67 -9.47 -13.49 7.56
N SER A 68 -9.96 -12.43 6.90
CA SER A 68 -10.51 -12.45 5.54
C SER A 68 -10.34 -11.09 4.86
N LEU A 69 -10.24 -11.11 3.53
CA LEU A 69 -10.31 -9.93 2.65
C LEU A 69 -11.64 -9.87 1.88
N GLU A 70 -12.64 -10.65 2.30
CA GLU A 70 -14.01 -10.49 1.81
C GLU A 70 -14.51 -9.07 2.09
N LEU A 71 -15.24 -8.53 1.12
CA LEU A 71 -15.85 -7.22 1.26
C LEU A 71 -16.87 -7.26 2.39
N LEU A 72 -16.81 -6.26 3.25
CA LEU A 72 -17.89 -5.99 4.19
C LEU A 72 -19.13 -5.54 3.41
N GLU A 73 -20.28 -5.66 4.06
CA GLU A 73 -21.52 -5.12 3.52
C GLU A 73 -21.36 -3.62 3.24
N GLU A 74 -21.95 -3.15 2.13
CA GLU A 74 -21.92 -1.73 1.78
C GLU A 74 -22.53 -0.93 2.94
N ALA A 75 -21.78 0.07 3.42
CA ALA A 75 -22.31 0.95 4.45
C ALA A 75 -23.50 1.73 3.86
N GLU A 76 -24.65 1.67 4.53
CA GLU A 76 -25.76 2.58 4.24
C GLU A 76 -25.28 4.01 4.57
N ILE A 77 -24.84 4.72 3.53
CA ILE A 77 -24.63 6.15 3.62
C ILE A 77 -26.03 6.75 3.75
N PRO A 78 -26.36 7.44 4.85
CA PRO A 78 -27.62 8.16 4.92
C PRO A 78 -27.66 9.09 3.71
N ASP A 79 -28.75 9.06 2.94
CA ASP A 79 -28.96 10.05 1.88
C ASP A 79 -28.74 11.42 2.54
N GLU A 80 -27.67 12.11 2.13
CA GLU A 80 -27.51 13.52 2.47
C GLU A 80 -28.71 14.19 1.82
N ASP A 81 -29.75 14.43 2.63
CA ASP A 81 -30.88 15.27 2.25
C ASP A 81 -30.27 16.46 1.54
N GLU A 82 -30.63 16.64 0.26
CA GLU A 82 -30.20 17.75 -0.60
C GLU A 82 -30.30 19.03 0.23
N GLU A 83 -29.19 19.49 0.83
CA GLU A 83 -29.11 20.84 1.36
C GLU A 83 -29.35 21.69 0.13
N GLU A 84 -30.54 22.28 0.07
CA GLU A 84 -30.99 23.21 -0.96
C GLU A 84 -29.79 24.00 -1.44
N GLU A 85 -29.57 24.04 -2.75
CA GLU A 85 -28.66 24.97 -3.39
C GLU A 85 -29.03 26.41 -2.94
N GLY A 86 -28.48 26.82 -1.80
CA GLY A 86 -28.35 28.21 -1.41
C GLY A 86 -27.31 28.78 -2.34
N GLY A 87 -27.75 29.14 -3.55
CA GLY A 87 -26.94 29.77 -4.57
C GLY A 87 -26.10 30.87 -3.93
N MET A 88 -24.80 30.63 -3.81
CA MET A 88 -23.85 31.73 -3.69
C MET A 88 -23.79 32.36 -5.08
N ASP A 89 -24.59 33.41 -5.29
CA ASP A 89 -24.34 34.39 -6.35
C ASP A 89 -22.94 34.94 -6.09
N LEU A 90 -21.93 34.32 -6.71
CA LEU A 90 -20.59 34.86 -6.80
C LEU A 90 -20.69 36.03 -7.79
N ASP A 91 -20.85 37.23 -7.26
CA ASP A 91 -20.78 38.48 -8.00
C ASP A 91 -19.49 38.48 -8.83
N GLU A 92 -19.62 38.49 -10.15
CA GLU A 92 -18.55 38.30 -11.14
C GLU A 92 -17.64 39.54 -11.27
N GLU A 93 -17.72 40.50 -10.33
CA GLU A 93 -17.04 41.80 -10.42
C GLU A 93 -15.70 41.91 -9.68
N GLN A 94 -15.16 40.83 -9.08
CA GLN A 94 -13.90 40.91 -8.31
C GLN A 94 -12.67 40.30 -9.02
N PHE A 95 -12.63 40.35 -10.36
CA PHE A 95 -11.47 39.88 -11.15
C PHE A 95 -10.82 40.92 -12.08
N GLU A 96 -11.15 42.22 -12.00
CA GLU A 96 -10.57 43.23 -12.90
C GLU A 96 -9.46 44.14 -12.31
N ASP A 97 -9.10 44.04 -11.03
CA ASP A 97 -8.09 44.96 -10.44
C ASP A 97 -6.69 44.34 -10.19
N LEU A 98 -6.28 43.35 -10.97
CA LEU A 98 -4.91 42.79 -10.91
C LEU A 98 -4.21 42.80 -12.28
N ASP A 99 -4.21 43.93 -12.97
CA ASP A 99 -3.21 44.26 -13.99
C ASP A 99 -3.12 45.79 -14.18
N GLU A 100 -2.42 46.50 -13.26
CA GLU A 100 -1.57 47.67 -13.56
C GLU A 100 -0.65 48.07 -12.38
#